data_AF-A0AA40B1R6-F1
#
_entry.id   AF-A0AA40B1R6-F1
#
_cell.length_a   1.000
_cell.length_b   1.000
_cell.length_c   1.000
_cell.angle_alpha   90.00
_cell.angle_beta   90.00
_cell.angle_gamma   90.00
#
_symmetry.space_group_name_H-M   'P 1'
#
loop_
_entity.id
_entity.type
_entity.pdbx_description
1 polymer ?
#
loop_
_entity_poly.entity_id
_entity_poly.type
_entity_poly.pdbx_seq_one_letter_code
_entity_poly.pdbx_strand_id
1 'polypeptide(L)'
;MQSLATILLAALPLLNMALAAPTAEPAPEVLEVRQGSHPRECQNGYRVVAGDYCWLIATSHGMTLEQFLNKNPGLICDNLPIGALVCL
;
A
#
# COMPACT_ATOMS: atom_id res chain seq x y z
N MET A 1 -60.54 6.86 -43.26
CA MET A 1 -59.77 6.92 -44.51
C MET A 1 -58.70 7.98 -44.27
N GLN A 2 -57.40 7.72 -44.21
CA GLN A 2 -56.54 6.81 -44.95
C GLN A 2 -55.41 6.40 -43.97
N SER A 3 -55.05 5.12 -43.81
CA SER A 3 -54.02 4.44 -44.63
C SER A 3 -52.72 5.25 -44.69
N LEU A 4 -51.53 4.74 -44.41
CA LEU A 4 -50.98 3.39 -44.30
C LEU A 4 -49.56 3.56 -43.71
N ALA A 5 -49.02 2.46 -43.17
CA ALA A 5 -47.63 2.01 -43.24
C ALA A 5 -46.57 3.06 -43.65
N THR A 6 -45.44 3.21 -42.95
CA THR A 6 -44.22 2.36 -43.09
C THR A 6 -43.14 3.28 -42.45
N ILE A 7 -42.23 2.87 -41.57
CA ILE A 7 -40.91 2.33 -41.88
C ILE A 7 -40.20 2.17 -40.53
N LEU A 8 -39.92 0.91 -40.21
CA LEU A 8 -38.69 0.39 -39.63
C LEU A 8 -37.58 1.43 -39.36
N LEU A 9 -37.42 1.86 -38.10
CA LEU A 9 -36.12 2.30 -37.62
C LEU A 9 -35.74 1.45 -36.41
N ALA A 10 -34.79 0.56 -36.69
CA ALA A 10 -33.73 0.07 -35.82
C ALA A 10 -34.03 0.01 -34.33
N ALA A 11 -34.08 -1.23 -33.83
CA ALA A 11 -33.79 -1.56 -32.46
C ALA A 11 -32.41 -0.96 -32.07
N LEU A 12 -32.43 0.18 -31.40
CA LEU A 12 -31.30 0.66 -30.62
C LEU A 12 -31.33 -0.11 -29.29
N PRO A 13 -30.23 -0.77 -28.89
CA PRO A 13 -30.18 -1.52 -27.66
C PRO A 13 -30.38 -0.59 -26.46
N LEU A 14 -31.15 -1.09 -25.51
CA LEU A 14 -31.52 -0.49 -24.24
C LEU A 14 -30.29 0.10 -23.53
N LEU A 15 -30.17 1.43 -23.50
CA LEU A 15 -29.23 2.08 -22.59
C LEU A 15 -29.90 2.15 -21.22
N ASN A 16 -29.72 1.06 -20.47
CA ASN A 16 -30.07 0.92 -19.08
C ASN A 16 -29.35 2.03 -18.29
N MET A 17 -30.06 3.10 -17.93
CA MET A 17 -29.56 4.17 -17.07
C MET A 17 -29.54 3.68 -15.62
N ALA A 18 -28.64 2.75 -15.31
CA ALA A 18 -28.26 2.47 -13.94
C ALA A 18 -27.41 3.65 -13.45
N LEU A 19 -28.08 4.68 -12.90
CA LEU A 19 -27.39 5.73 -12.17
C LEU A 19 -26.79 5.09 -10.91
N ALA A 20 -25.47 5.12 -10.85
CA ALA A 20 -24.64 4.46 -9.85
C ALA A 20 -25.13 4.69 -8.42
N ALA A 21 -25.30 3.59 -7.67
CA ALA A 21 -25.24 3.65 -6.21
C ALA A 21 -23.84 4.15 -5.81
N PRO A 22 -23.70 4.96 -4.75
CA PRO A 22 -22.38 5.35 -4.27
C PRO A 22 -21.65 4.09 -3.79
N THR A 23 -20.76 3.57 -4.63
CA THR A 23 -19.79 2.57 -4.23
C THR A 23 -18.78 3.28 -3.33
N ALA A 24 -19.11 3.37 -2.04
CA ALA A 24 -18.08 3.35 -1.01
C ALA A 24 -17.43 1.96 -1.12
N GLU A 25 -16.47 1.84 -2.04
CA GLU A 25 -15.58 0.70 -2.04
C GLU A 25 -14.88 0.70 -0.68
N PRO A 26 -15.00 -0.38 0.12
CA PRO A 26 -14.09 -0.56 1.23
C PRO A 26 -12.69 -0.55 0.59
N ALA A 27 -11.85 0.41 1.03
CA ALA A 27 -10.44 0.40 0.66
C ALA A 27 -9.95 -1.04 0.84
N PRO A 28 -9.36 -1.67 -0.19
CA PRO A 28 -8.95 -3.05 -0.09
C PRO A 28 -8.06 -3.14 1.14
N GLU A 29 -8.45 -4.02 2.07
CA GLU A 29 -7.55 -4.52 3.10
C GLU A 29 -6.30 -4.96 2.33
N VAL A 30 -5.26 -4.12 2.39
CA VAL A 30 -4.01 -4.39 1.70
C VAL A 30 -3.47 -5.60 2.42
N LEU A 31 -3.79 -6.75 1.84
CA LEU A 31 -3.18 -8.04 2.06
C LEU A 31 -1.71 -7.75 2.36
N GLU A 32 -1.27 -8.05 3.58
CA GLU A 32 0.13 -7.90 3.96
C GLU A 32 0.97 -8.44 2.81
N VAL A 33 1.61 -7.56 2.05
CA VAL A 33 2.55 -7.96 1.02
C VAL A 33 3.76 -8.45 1.79
N ARG A 34 3.68 -9.69 2.27
CA ARG A 34 4.79 -10.50 2.73
C ARG A 34 5.60 -10.89 1.49
N GLN A 35 6.26 -9.92 0.84
CA GLN A 35 7.40 -10.11 -0.06
C GLN A 35 7.69 -8.81 -0.82
N GLY A 36 8.67 -8.06 -0.32
CA GLY A 36 9.28 -6.95 -1.04
C GLY A 36 10.72 -6.79 -0.57
N SER A 37 11.62 -7.57 -1.19
CA SER A 37 13.11 -7.47 -1.21
C SER A 37 13.89 -7.24 0.09
N HIS A 38 13.26 -7.13 1.26
CA HIS A 38 13.95 -7.26 2.54
C HIS A 38 14.13 -8.74 2.79
N PRO A 39 15.33 -9.18 3.18
CA PRO A 39 15.57 -10.58 3.42
C PRO A 39 14.50 -11.09 4.38
N ARG A 40 14.16 -12.36 4.23
CA ARG A 40 13.40 -13.12 5.21
C ARG A 40 14.18 -13.27 6.55
N GLU A 41 15.03 -12.31 6.92
CA GLU A 41 16.05 -12.41 7.97
C GLU A 41 15.68 -11.66 9.25
N CYS A 42 14.69 -10.77 9.23
CA CYS A 42 14.28 -10.03 10.41
C CYS A 42 12.82 -10.33 10.77
N GLN A 43 12.62 -11.05 11.88
CA GLN A 43 11.28 -11.40 12.38
C GLN A 43 10.43 -10.17 12.71
N ASN A 44 11.06 -9.06 13.08
CA ASN A 44 10.41 -7.79 13.34
C ASN A 44 11.13 -6.66 12.62
N GLY A 45 10.37 -5.81 11.94
CA GLY A 45 10.89 -4.70 11.15
C GLY A 45 10.24 -3.37 11.55
N TYR A 46 10.99 -2.29 11.36
CA TYR A 46 10.54 -0.93 11.59
C TYR A 46 10.76 -0.10 10.33
N ARG A 47 9.76 0.70 9.96
CA ARG A 47 9.87 1.63 8.83
C ARG A 47 10.31 2.98 9.35
N VAL A 48 11.49 3.42 8.93
CA VAL A 48 12.07 4.71 9.30
C VAL A 48 11.14 5.85 8.87
N VAL A 49 10.91 6.79 9.78
CA VAL A 49 10.15 8.03 9.54
C VAL A 49 11.04 9.26 9.69
N ALA A 50 10.52 10.43 9.28
CA ALA A 50 11.26 11.68 9.40
C ALA A 50 11.55 12.02 10.88
N GLY A 51 12.80 12.37 11.18
CA GLY A 51 13.25 12.68 12.53
C GLY A 51 13.88 11.49 13.27
N ASP A 52 13.81 10.29 12.70
CA ASP A 52 14.50 9.13 13.25
C ASP A 52 16.02 9.22 13.11
N TYR A 53 16.69 8.59 14.06
CA TYR A 53 18.10 8.23 14.00
C TYR A 53 18.28 6.91 14.74
N CYS A 54 19.33 6.15 14.40
CA CYS A 54 19.50 4.76 14.89
C CYS A 54 19.36 4.61 16.40
N TRP A 55 19.93 5.54 17.18
CA TRP A 55 19.88 5.46 18.64
C TRP A 55 18.45 5.65 19.18
N LEU A 56 17.65 6.53 18.58
CA LEU A 56 16.25 6.73 18.95
C LEU A 56 15.43 5.47 18.69
N ILE A 57 15.57 4.87 17.51
CA ILE A 57 14.87 3.63 17.16
C ILE A 57 15.28 2.51 18.12
N ALA A 58 16.58 2.27 18.30
CA ALA A 58 17.08 1.20 19.15
C ALA A 58 16.56 1.32 20.59
N THR A 59 16.73 2.49 21.20
CA THR A 59 16.37 2.69 22.61
C THR A 59 14.86 2.71 22.84
N SER A 60 14.07 3.23 21.90
CA SER A 60 12.60 3.19 21.97
C SER A 60 12.05 1.76 21.89
N HIS A 61 12.81 0.84 21.29
CA HIS A 61 12.49 -0.59 21.20
C HIS A 61 13.25 -1.46 22.22
N GLY A 62 13.87 -0.85 23.23
CA GLY A 62 14.52 -1.58 24.33
C GLY A 62 15.83 -2.27 23.95
N MET A 63 16.49 -1.81 22.89
CA MET A 63 17.76 -2.34 22.40
C MET A 63 18.90 -1.36 22.65
N THR A 64 20.13 -1.89 22.72
CA THR A 64 21.33 -1.06 22.55
C THR A 64 21.54 -0.71 21.08
N LEU A 65 22.23 0.40 20.81
CA LEU A 65 22.62 0.75 19.44
C LEU A 65 23.44 -0.36 18.77
N GLU A 66 24.31 -1.04 19.54
CA GLU A 66 25.11 -2.16 19.04
C GLU A 66 24.23 -3.35 18.61
N GLN A 67 23.23 -3.73 19.41
CA GLN A 67 22.29 -4.80 19.04
C GLN A 67 21.53 -4.46 17.77
N PHE A 68 21.11 -3.19 17.63
CA PHE A 68 20.42 -2.70 16.44
C PHE A 68 21.32 -2.76 15.20
N LEU A 69 22.57 -2.30 15.30
CA LEU A 69 23.54 -2.37 14.19
C LEU A 69 23.91 -3.80 13.81
N ASN A 70 24.02 -4.71 14.79
CA ASN A 70 24.29 -6.12 14.53
C ASN A 70 23.18 -6.81 13.73
N LYS A 71 21.92 -6.38 13.92
CA LYS A 71 20.78 -6.86 13.12
C LYS A 71 20.69 -6.22 11.74
N ASN A 72 21.39 -5.10 11.52
CA ASN A 72 21.36 -4.33 10.29
C ASN A 72 22.78 -4.16 9.73
N PRO A 73 23.46 -5.26 9.35
CA PRO A 73 24.83 -5.18 8.86
C PRO A 73 24.93 -4.28 7.63
N GLY A 74 25.84 -3.30 7.70
CA GLY A 74 26.04 -2.30 6.64
C GLY A 74 25.13 -1.07 6.72
N LEU A 75 24.24 -0.99 7.73
CA LEU A 75 23.46 0.23 7.97
C LEU A 75 24.36 1.39 8.38
N ILE A 76 24.19 2.54 7.72
CA ILE A 76 24.93 3.78 7.99
C ILE A 76 24.00 4.75 8.69
N CYS A 77 24.21 4.97 9.99
CA CYS A 77 23.33 5.81 10.81
C CYS A 77 23.32 7.30 10.44
N ASP A 78 24.44 7.81 9.93
CA ASP A 78 24.56 9.20 9.48
C ASP A 78 23.73 9.49 8.22
N ASN A 79 23.27 8.44 7.52
CA ASN A 79 22.46 8.55 6.31
C ASN A 79 21.30 7.54 6.35
N LEU A 80 20.53 7.55 7.44
CA LEU A 80 19.38 6.69 7.62
C LEU A 80 18.22 7.13 6.69
N PRO A 81 17.84 6.36 5.65
CA PRO A 81 16.87 6.83 4.68
C PRO A 81 15.44 6.73 5.22
N ILE A 82 14.66 7.79 5.07
CA ILE A 82 13.21 7.76 5.36
C ILE A 82 12.54 6.70 4.48
N GLY A 83 11.69 5.89 5.09
CA GLY A 83 10.98 4.80 4.43
C GLY A 83 11.76 3.50 4.32
N ALA A 84 13.04 3.47 4.68
CA ALA A 84 13.82 2.22 4.79
C ALA A 84 13.19 1.28 5.84
N LEU A 85 13.29 -0.02 5.60
CA LEU A 85 12.94 -1.03 6.60
C LEU A 85 14.23 -1.48 7.30
N VAL A 86 14.25 -1.35 8.62
CA VAL A 86 15.32 -1.79 9.49
C VAL A 86 14.82 -2.89 10.42
N CYS A 87 15.73 -3.72 10.88
CA CYS A 87 15.46 -4.84 11.76
C CYS A 87 15.49 -4.38 13.22
N LEU A 88 14.45 -4.74 13.96
CA LEU A 88 14.37 -4.61 15.43
C LEU A 88 14.79 -5.93 16.07
#